data_AF-A0A382JM98-F1
#
_entry.id   AF-A0A382JM98-F1
#
_cell.length_a   1.000
_cell.length_b   1.000
_cell.length_c   1.000
_cell.angle_alpha   90.00
_cell.angle_beta   90.00
_cell.angle_gamma   90.00
#
_symmetry.space_group_name_H-M   'P 1'
#
loop_
_entity.id
_entity.type
_entity.pdbx_description
1 polymer ?
#
loop_
_entity_poly.entity_id
_entity_poly.type
_entity_poly.pdbx_seq_one_letter_code
_entity_poly.pdbx_strand_id
1 'polypeptide(L)'
;MLFNINSEISKANTLPSEFYLDHKYFDFCLKNIFPESWQLIGDRNIFQKSNIHPFIFLPGSVNEPLIITNKNNETKCFSNVCTHRAHLVVDSSCRRNKL
;
A
#
# COMPACT_ATOMS: atom_id res chain seq x y z
N MET A 1 23.16 -0.91 -3.53
CA MET A 1 23.68 -1.97 -2.63
C MET A 1 23.67 -3.27 -3.42
N LEU A 2 24.75 -4.05 -3.38
CA LEU A 2 24.84 -5.27 -4.19
C LEU A 2 24.91 -6.49 -3.26
N PHE A 3 23.79 -7.19 -3.14
CA PHE A 3 23.79 -8.56 -2.65
C PHE A 3 24.07 -9.49 -3.81
N ASN A 4 24.96 -10.45 -3.63
CA ASN A 4 25.26 -11.43 -4.68
C ASN A 4 24.34 -12.65 -4.51
N ILE A 5 23.43 -12.83 -5.47
CA ILE A 5 22.58 -14.02 -5.57
C ILE A 5 23.06 -14.84 -6.76
N ASN A 6 23.31 -16.13 -6.52
CA ASN A 6 23.67 -17.03 -7.61
C ASN A 6 22.49 -17.14 -8.59
N SER A 7 22.75 -16.92 -9.88
CA SER A 7 21.72 -17.01 -10.93
C SER A 7 21.23 -18.45 -11.12
N GLU A 8 22.08 -19.45 -10.85
CA GLU A 8 21.66 -20.84 -10.77
C GLU A 8 20.93 -21.07 -9.44
N ILE A 9 19.60 -21.21 -9.50
CA ILE A 9 18.74 -21.38 -8.31
C ILE A 9 19.20 -22.55 -7.42
N SER A 10 19.70 -23.65 -8.01
CA SER A 10 20.23 -24.81 -7.28
C SER A 10 21.47 -24.52 -6.43
N LYS A 11 22.16 -23.42 -6.71
CA LYS A 11 23.35 -22.93 -5.99
C LYS A 11 23.08 -21.62 -5.23
N ALA A 12 21.86 -21.09 -5.31
CA ALA A 12 21.48 -19.86 -4.66
C ALA A 12 21.19 -20.10 -3.17
N ASN A 13 21.45 -19.08 -2.36
CA ASN A 13 21.10 -19.04 -0.95
C ASN A 13 20.20 -17.83 -0.69
N THR A 14 19.58 -17.79 0.49
CA THR A 14 18.88 -16.59 0.95
C THR A 14 19.85 -15.41 1.08
N LEU A 15 19.29 -14.20 1.15
CA LEU A 15 20.09 -13.01 1.41
C LEU A 15 20.84 -13.13 2.76
N PRO A 16 21.97 -12.41 2.93
CA PRO A 16 22.65 -12.33 4.22
C PRO A 16 21.71 -11.88 5.34
N SER A 17 21.95 -12.36 6.57
CA SER A 17 21.10 -12.06 7.74
C SER A 17 20.90 -10.56 7.98
N GLU A 18 21.91 -9.75 7.67
CA GLU A 18 21.84 -8.29 7.78
C GLU A 18 20.68 -7.68 6.98
N PHE A 19 20.30 -8.26 5.83
CA PHE A 19 19.18 -7.75 5.04
C PHE A 19 17.86 -7.77 5.82
N TYR A 20 17.68 -8.76 6.68
CA TYR A 20 16.46 -8.96 7.47
C TYR A 20 16.50 -8.27 8.84
N LEU A 21 17.71 -7.97 9.36
CA LEU A 21 17.90 -7.45 10.72
C LEU A 21 18.25 -5.96 10.76
N ASP A 22 18.92 -5.44 9.73
CA ASP A 22 19.30 -4.03 9.67
C ASP A 22 18.16 -3.20 9.06
N HIS A 23 17.61 -2.29 9.85
CA HIS A 23 16.48 -1.44 9.49
C HIS A 23 16.72 -0.60 8.22
N LYS A 24 17.99 -0.30 7.89
CA LYS A 24 18.31 0.47 6.68
C LYS A 24 17.81 -0.22 5.40
N TYR A 25 17.82 -1.55 5.36
CA TYR A 25 17.36 -2.32 4.20
C TYR A 25 15.84 -2.35 4.12
N PHE A 26 15.17 -2.43 5.27
CA PHE A 26 13.73 -2.28 5.35
C PHE A 26 13.27 -0.90 4.83
N ASP A 27 13.89 0.18 5.32
CA ASP A 27 13.61 1.55 4.86
C ASP A 27 13.90 1.75 3.37
N PHE A 28 14.97 1.14 2.86
CA PHE A 28 15.29 1.15 1.44
C PHE A 28 14.18 0.48 0.62
N CYS A 29 13.73 -0.70 1.03
CA CYS A 29 12.64 -1.41 0.37
C CYS A 29 11.34 -0.59 0.39
N LEU A 30 10.97 -0.01 1.55
CA LEU A 30 9.80 0.86 1.69
C LEU A 30 9.82 2.05 0.72
N LYS A 31 10.98 2.64 0.47
CA LYS A 31 11.12 3.82 -0.40
C LYS A 31 11.24 3.49 -1.88
N ASN A 32 11.82 2.35 -2.24
CA ASN A 32 12.23 2.07 -3.62
C ASN A 32 11.49 0.90 -4.28
N ILE A 33 10.85 0.02 -3.51
CA ILE A 33 10.18 -1.18 -4.05
C ILE A 33 8.66 -1.04 -3.94
N PHE A 34 8.15 -0.70 -2.76
CA PHE A 34 6.70 -0.64 -2.52
C PHE A 34 5.97 0.45 -3.35
N PRO A 35 6.52 1.67 -3.55
CA PRO A 35 5.82 2.71 -4.31
C PRO A 35 5.66 2.40 -5.80
N GLU A 36 6.59 1.64 -6.38
CA GLU A 36 6.60 1.29 -7.80
C GLU A 36 5.96 -0.07 -8.12
N SER A 37 5.36 -0.72 -7.12
CA SER A 37 4.78 -2.06 -7.27
C SER A 37 3.26 -2.06 -7.13
N TRP A 38 2.63 -3.07 -7.75
CA TRP A 38 1.20 -3.32 -7.60
C TRP A 38 0.89 -3.91 -6.22
N GLN A 39 -0.02 -3.26 -5.49
CA GLN A 39 -0.39 -3.64 -4.13
C GLN A 39 -1.82 -4.16 -4.07
N LEU A 40 -2.00 -5.36 -3.50
CA LEU A 40 -3.31 -5.96 -3.29
C LEU A 40 -3.94 -5.36 -2.03
N ILE A 41 -5.07 -4.65 -2.18
CA ILE A 41 -5.78 -4.04 -1.05
C ILE A 41 -6.94 -4.91 -0.54
N GLY A 42 -7.65 -5.59 -1.44
CA GLY A 42 -8.78 -6.43 -1.05
C GLY A 42 -9.65 -6.87 -2.22
N ASP A 43 -10.72 -7.59 -1.88
CA ASP A 43 -11.70 -8.08 -2.85
C ASP A 43 -12.77 -7.02 -3.19
N ARG A 44 -13.40 -7.14 -4.36
CA ARG A 44 -14.43 -6.20 -4.82
C ARG A 44 -15.68 -6.17 -3.92
N ASN A 45 -15.89 -7.19 -3.08
CA ASN A 45 -16.99 -7.22 -2.14
C ASN A 45 -16.98 -6.10 -1.10
N ILE A 46 -15.85 -5.38 -0.92
CA ILE A 46 -15.82 -4.14 -0.12
C ILE A 46 -16.81 -3.07 -0.61
N PHE A 47 -17.27 -3.16 -1.86
CA PHE A 47 -18.23 -2.23 -2.46
C PHE A 47 -19.69 -2.71 -2.47
N GLN A 48 -20.03 -3.83 -1.81
CA GLN A 48 -21.41 -4.32 -1.77
C GLN A 48 -22.36 -3.32 -1.10
N LYS A 49 -21.95 -2.75 0.04
CA LYS A 49 -22.77 -1.82 0.84
C LYS A 49 -22.30 -0.36 0.76
N SER A 50 -21.05 -0.14 0.40
CA SER A 50 -20.40 1.17 0.28
C SER A 50 -19.89 1.41 -1.14
N ASN A 51 -19.67 2.67 -1.51
CA ASN A 51 -18.96 3.02 -2.74
C ASN A 51 -17.64 3.76 -2.48
N ILE A 52 -17.34 4.02 -1.21
CA ILE A 52 -16.10 4.61 -0.72
C ILE A 52 -15.62 3.76 0.47
N HIS A 53 -14.36 3.35 0.46
CA HIS A 53 -13.74 2.53 1.48
C HIS A 53 -12.37 3.13 1.89
N PRO A 54 -12.25 3.71 3.10
CA PRO A 54 -10.97 4.15 3.63
C PRO A 54 -10.16 2.96 4.17
N PHE A 55 -8.83 3.01 4.03
CA PHE A 55 -7.90 2.03 4.56
C PHE A 55 -6.54 2.67 4.86
N ILE A 56 -5.70 1.99 5.66
CA ILE A 56 -4.32 2.38 5.91
C ILE A 56 -3.39 1.49 5.07
N PHE A 57 -2.58 2.11 4.22
CA PHE A 57 -1.61 1.41 3.37
C PHE A 57 -0.38 1.00 4.20
N LEU A 58 -0.10 -0.31 4.23
CA LEU A 58 0.97 -0.94 4.99
C LEU A 58 1.07 -0.42 6.45
N PRO A 59 0.09 -0.73 7.31
CA PRO A 59 0.09 -0.30 8.72
C PRO A 59 1.38 -0.72 9.43
N GLY A 60 1.94 0.20 10.23
CA GLY A 60 3.22 -0.01 10.90
C GLY A 60 4.46 0.19 10.03
N SER A 61 4.27 0.49 8.73
CA SER A 61 5.35 0.75 7.77
C SER A 61 5.13 2.09 7.06
N VAL A 62 4.53 2.09 5.87
CA VAL A 62 4.19 3.33 5.14
C VAL A 62 3.11 4.11 5.87
N ASN A 63 2.15 3.39 6.46
CA ASN A 63 1.12 3.93 7.35
C ASN A 63 0.35 5.12 6.76
N GLU A 64 0.05 5.09 5.46
CA GLU A 64 -0.60 6.18 4.75
C GLU A 64 -2.12 5.95 4.64
N PRO A 65 -2.97 6.91 5.05
CA PRO A 65 -4.41 6.77 4.90
C PRO A 65 -4.84 7.04 3.46
N LEU A 66 -5.47 6.05 2.84
CA LEU A 66 -5.97 6.08 1.46
C LEU A 66 -7.47 5.78 1.42
N ILE A 67 -8.12 6.20 0.33
CA ILE A 67 -9.50 5.83 0.01
C ILE A 67 -9.56 5.13 -1.34
N ILE A 68 -10.31 4.03 -1.43
CA ILE A 68 -10.74 3.48 -2.71
C ILE A 68 -12.21 3.82 -2.91
N THR A 69 -12.52 4.31 -4.10
CA THR A 69 -13.89 4.59 -4.54
C THR A 69 -14.25 3.69 -5.71
N ASN A 70 -15.52 3.32 -5.81
CA ASN A 70 -16.07 2.66 -6.97
C ASN A 70 -17.33 3.41 -7.43
N LYS A 71 -17.31 3.97 -8.64
CA LYS A 71 -18.46 4.65 -9.22
C LYS A 71 -18.62 4.20 -10.66
N ASN A 72 -19.81 3.72 -11.01
CA ASN A 72 -20.12 3.24 -12.37
C ASN A 72 -19.08 2.20 -12.88
N ASN A 73 -18.71 1.24 -12.04
CA ASN A 73 -17.67 0.23 -12.30
C ASN A 73 -16.24 0.78 -12.51
N GLU A 74 -16.01 2.07 -12.28
CA GLU A 74 -14.68 2.66 -12.28
C GLU A 74 -14.14 2.73 -10.84
N THR A 75 -13.03 2.03 -10.60
CA THR A 75 -12.35 2.04 -9.30
C THR A 75 -11.21 3.06 -9.31
N LYS A 76 -11.17 3.97 -8.33
CA LYS A 76 -10.10 4.96 -8.16
C LYS A 76 -9.57 4.93 -6.73
N CYS A 77 -8.27 5.18 -6.57
CA CYS A 77 -7.61 5.31 -5.28
C CYS A 77 -7.08 6.73 -5.11
N PHE A 78 -7.24 7.31 -3.91
CA PHE A 78 -6.76 8.64 -3.58
C PHE A 78 -6.17 8.67 -2.17
N SER A 79 -5.35 9.67 -1.87
CA SER A 79 -5.00 10.00 -0.49
C SER A 79 -6.27 10.37 0.29
N ASN A 80 -6.44 9.80 1.48
CA ASN A 80 -7.54 10.14 2.39
C ASN A 80 -7.20 11.34 3.27
N VAL A 81 -6.47 12.33 2.73
CA VAL A 81 -6.01 13.49 3.47
C VAL A 81 -6.40 14.74 2.70
N CYS A 82 -7.20 15.59 3.35
CA CYS A 82 -7.60 16.86 2.79
C CYS A 82 -6.37 17.76 2.60
N THR A 83 -6.16 18.27 1.40
CA THR A 83 -5.02 19.13 1.05
C THR A 83 -5.05 20.50 1.72
N HIS A 84 -6.17 20.91 2.33
CA HIS A 84 -6.29 22.20 3.02
C HIS A 84 -5.70 22.17 4.44
N ARG A 85 -6.10 21.19 5.27
CA ARG A 85 -5.69 21.12 6.69
C ARG A 85 -5.37 19.70 7.17
N ALA A 86 -5.02 18.80 6.25
CA ALA A 86 -4.60 17.43 6.52
C ALA A 86 -5.59 16.58 7.35
N HIS A 87 -6.88 16.92 7.33
CA HIS A 87 -7.91 16.12 7.98
C HIS A 87 -8.27 14.90 7.12
N LEU A 88 -8.68 13.80 7.77
CA LEU A 88 -9.23 12.65 7.04
C LEU A 88 -10.48 13.08 6.27
N VAL A 89 -10.60 12.66 5.01
CA VAL A 89 -11.76 12.99 4.18
C VAL A 89 -12.94 12.07 4.54
N VAL A 90 -12.63 10.81 4.83
CA VAL A 90 -13.61 9.77 5.17
C VAL A 90 -13.06 8.88 6.29
N ASP A 91 -13.76 8.83 7.42
CA ASP A 91 -13.36 7.99 8.57
C ASP A 91 -13.84 6.54 8.47
N SER A 92 -14.95 6.30 7.75
CA SER A 92 -15.56 4.96 7.66
C SER A 92 -16.16 4.69 6.28
N SER A 93 -16.30 3.40 5.95
CA SER A 93 -16.94 2.98 4.71
C SER A 93 -18.35 3.55 4.59
N CYS A 94 -18.65 4.17 3.45
CA CYS A 94 -19.93 4.85 3.26
C CYS A 94 -20.37 4.86 1.79
N ARG A 95 -21.62 5.32 1.56
CA ARG A 95 -22.20 5.51 0.23
C ARG A 95 -22.48 7.00 0.00
N ARG A 96 -21.75 7.65 -0.91
CA ARG A 96 -21.93 9.09 -1.25
C ARG A 96 -21.75 9.33 -2.75
N ASN A 97 -22.40 10.38 -3.28
CA ASN A 97 -22.27 10.76 -4.70
C ASN A 97 -21.01 11.58 -5.01
N LYS A 98 -20.43 12.20 -3.98
CA LYS A 98 -19.23 13.06 -4.00
C LYS A 98 -18.38 12.74 -2.77
N LEU A 99 -17.07 12.89 -2.93
CA LEU A 99 -16.09 12.97 -1.83
C LEU A 99 -16.13 14.38 -1.23
#